data_AF-A0A7Z8E145-F1
#
_entry.id   AF-A0A7Z8E145-F1
#
_cell.length_a   1.000
_cell.length_b   1.000
_cell.length_c   1.000
_cell.angle_alpha   90.00
_cell.angle_beta   90.00
_cell.angle_gamma   90.00
#
_symmetry.space_group_name_H-M   'P 1'
#
loop_
_entity.id
_entity.type
_entity.pdbx_description
1 polymer ?
#
loop_
_entity_poly.entity_id
_entity_poly.type
_entity_poly.pdbx_seq_one_letter_code
_entity_poly.pdbx_strand_id
1 'polypeptide(L)'
;SLEQLIKESVTISYDVILVEGFKNEDYDKIVVYKTQEELEELRLLTHVQYFYNYNNENALKNYEQWLLKWMKRKDEHKNETI
;
A
#
# COMPACT_ATOMS: atom_id res chain seq x y z
N SER A 1 -9.44 11.87 10.75
CA SER A 1 -8.97 11.25 9.49
C SER A 1 -7.76 10.39 9.78
N LEU A 2 -7.33 9.55 8.83
CA LEU A 2 -6.07 8.82 8.97
C LEU A 2 -4.89 9.77 9.19
N GLU A 3 -4.89 10.92 8.51
CA GLU A 3 -3.88 11.97 8.66
C GLU A 3 -3.73 12.46 10.11
N GLN A 4 -4.84 12.69 10.82
CA GLN A 4 -4.80 13.12 12.23
C GLN A 4 -4.21 12.03 13.12
N LEU A 5 -4.58 10.76 12.89
CA LEU A 5 -4.07 9.64 13.67
C LEU A 5 -2.56 9.48 13.48
N ILE A 6 -2.08 9.61 12.24
CA ILE A 6 -0.63 9.60 11.94
C ILE A 6 0.07 10.75 12.67
N LYS A 7 -0.49 11.97 12.59
CA LYS A 7 0.12 13.16 13.22
C LYS A 7 0.19 13.07 14.74
N GLU A 8 -0.82 12.49 15.37
CA GLU A 8 -0.92 12.40 16.84
C GLU A 8 -0.16 11.19 17.41
N SER A 9 -0.10 10.08 16.66
CA SER A 9 0.43 8.81 17.17
C SER A 9 1.87 8.54 16.75
N VAL A 10 2.34 9.17 15.66
CA VAL A 10 3.67 8.90 15.13
C VAL A 10 4.64 10.01 15.53
N THR A 11 5.33 9.75 16.63
CA THR A 11 6.30 10.69 17.25
C THR A 11 7.75 10.45 16.82
N ILE A 12 7.98 9.49 15.91
CA ILE A 12 9.29 9.08 15.41
C ILE A 12 9.42 9.31 13.90
N SER A 13 10.64 9.44 13.39
CA SER A 13 10.89 9.43 11.95
C SER A 13 10.67 8.03 11.37
N TYR A 14 9.95 7.95 10.25
CA TYR A 14 9.63 6.69 9.58
C TYR A 14 9.92 6.79 8.07
N ASP A 15 10.41 5.70 7.49
CA ASP A 15 10.53 5.57 6.04
C ASP A 15 9.21 5.10 5.41
N VAL A 16 8.46 4.25 6.13
CA VAL A 16 7.18 3.67 5.70
C VAL A 16 6.23 3.51 6.89
N ILE A 17 4.96 3.85 6.71
CA ILE A 17 3.86 3.47 7.61
C ILE A 17 2.95 2.49 6.86
N LEU A 18 2.69 1.34 7.46
CA LEU A 18 1.67 0.41 6.97
C LEU A 18 0.37 0.63 7.77
N VAL A 19 -0.72 0.88 7.06
CA VAL A 19 -2.05 1.09 7.66
C VAL A 19 -3.00 0.01 7.15
N GLU A 20 -3.68 -0.65 8.08
CA GLU A 20 -4.76 -1.59 7.77
C GLU A 20 -6.10 -0.83 7.77
N GLY A 21 -6.90 -1.01 6.71
CA GLY A 21 -8.21 -0.37 6.57
C GLY A 21 -8.15 1.00 5.89
N PHE A 22 -9.01 1.94 6.33
CA PHE A 22 -9.10 3.31 5.79
C PHE A 22 -9.21 3.39 4.25
N LYS A 23 -9.97 2.47 3.65
CA LYS A 23 -10.03 2.27 2.19
C LYS A 23 -10.45 3.49 1.36
N ASN A 24 -11.08 4.49 1.97
CA ASN A 24 -11.56 5.70 1.30
C ASN A 24 -10.56 6.87 1.40
N GLU A 25 -9.47 6.73 2.16
CA GLU A 25 -8.45 7.77 2.29
C GLU A 25 -7.53 7.80 1.05
N ASP A 26 -6.95 8.96 0.77
CA ASP A 26 -6.22 9.22 -0.48
C ASP A 26 -4.73 8.82 -0.43
N TYR A 27 -4.47 7.59 0.04
CA TYR A 27 -3.12 7.02 0.11
C TYR A 27 -2.96 5.84 -0.84
N ASP A 28 -1.71 5.52 -1.17
CA ASP A 28 -1.35 4.34 -1.95
C ASP A 28 -1.78 3.05 -1.22
N LYS A 29 -2.48 2.16 -1.92
CA LYS A 29 -3.13 0.97 -1.35
C LYS A 29 -2.62 -0.32 -1.95
N ILE A 30 -2.62 -1.35 -1.13
CA ILE A 30 -2.45 -2.74 -1.57
C ILE A 30 -3.78 -3.45 -1.28
N VAL A 31 -4.35 -4.07 -2.31
CA VAL A 31 -5.57 -4.85 -2.18
C VAL A 31 -5.20 -6.28 -1.87
N VAL A 32 -5.60 -6.79 -0.71
CA VAL A 32 -5.46 -8.21 -0.34
C VAL A 32 -6.82 -8.87 -0.55
N TYR A 33 -6.85 -9.95 -1.34
CA TYR A 33 -8.09 -10.63 -1.71
C TYR A 33 -7.89 -12.15 -1.75
N LYS A 34 -8.98 -12.88 -1.49
CA LYS A 34 -9.08 -14.35 -1.54
C LYS A 34 -9.98 -14.79 -2.68
N THR A 35 -11.06 -14.05 -2.95
CA THR A 35 -12.05 -14.41 -3.98
C THR A 35 -12.03 -13.43 -5.15
N GLN A 36 -12.57 -13.87 -6.28
CA GLN A 36 -12.75 -13.02 -7.46
C GLN A 36 -13.76 -11.88 -7.20
N GLU A 37 -14.78 -12.14 -6.39
CA GLU A 37 -15.77 -11.14 -5.96
C GLU A 37 -15.11 -10.02 -5.15
N GLU A 38 -14.29 -10.35 -4.16
CA GLU A 38 -13.52 -9.37 -3.39
C GLU A 38 -12.62 -8.52 -4.30
N LEU A 39 -11.98 -9.13 -5.30
CA LEU A 39 -11.16 -8.41 -6.26
C LEU A 39 -11.99 -7.42 -7.08
N GLU A 40 -13.17 -7.82 -7.54
CA GLU A 40 -14.06 -6.98 -8.35
C GLU A 40 -14.60 -5.77 -7.58
N GLU A 41 -14.86 -5.92 -6.29
CA GLU A 41 -15.23 -4.81 -5.42
C GLU A 41 -14.03 -3.90 -5.12
N LEU A 42 -12.91 -4.49 -4.71
CA LEU A 42 -11.75 -3.74 -4.20
C LEU A 42 -10.92 -3.08 -5.31
N ARG A 43 -10.98 -3.56 -6.56
CA ARG A 43 -10.31 -2.90 -7.69
C ARG A 43 -10.86 -1.51 -8.01
N LEU A 44 -12.05 -1.16 -7.49
CA LEU A 44 -12.68 0.14 -7.69
C LEU A 44 -12.14 1.22 -6.74
N LEU A 45 -11.31 0.84 -5.76
CA LEU A 45 -10.66 1.78 -4.86
C LEU A 45 -9.66 2.68 -5.61
N THR A 46 -9.51 3.91 -5.14
CA THR A 46 -8.51 4.84 -5.67
C THR A 46 -7.11 4.46 -5.18
N HIS A 47 -6.08 4.84 -5.95
CA HIS A 47 -4.67 4.69 -5.56
C HIS A 47 -4.22 3.25 -5.26
N VAL A 48 -4.83 2.24 -5.90
CA VAL A 48 -4.38 0.86 -5.79
C VAL A 48 -3.07 0.68 -6.57
N GLN A 49 -2.02 0.25 -5.86
CA GLN A 49 -0.68 0.05 -6.41
C GLN A 49 -0.35 -1.43 -6.65
N TYR A 50 -1.05 -2.34 -5.96
CA TYR A 50 -0.81 -3.78 -6.05
C TYR A 50 -2.03 -4.60 -5.63
N PHE A 51 -2.13 -5.80 -6.20
CA PHE A 51 -3.14 -6.80 -5.89
C PHE A 51 -2.44 -8.06 -5.34
N TYR A 52 -2.64 -8.32 -4.05
CA TYR A 52 -2.15 -9.50 -3.34
C TYR A 52 -3.22 -10.58 -3.31
N ASN A 53 -3.06 -11.61 -4.14
CA ASN A 53 -3.91 -12.79 -4.08
C ASN A 53 -3.45 -13.71 -2.95
N TYR A 54 -4.20 -13.76 -1.85
CA TYR A 54 -3.88 -14.54 -0.66
C TYR A 54 -3.75 -16.05 -0.95
N ASN A 55 -4.48 -16.56 -1.94
CA ASN A 55 -4.48 -17.97 -2.29
C ASN A 55 -3.35 -18.37 -3.25
N ASN A 56 -2.56 -17.41 -3.73
CA ASN A 56 -1.40 -17.71 -4.57
C ASN A 56 -0.20 -18.09 -3.68
N GLU A 57 0.32 -19.30 -3.86
CA GLU A 57 1.47 -19.82 -3.09
C GLU A 57 2.73 -18.94 -3.19
N ASN A 58 2.88 -18.19 -4.28
CA ASN A 58 4.00 -17.28 -4.51
C ASN A 58 3.69 -15.82 -4.13
N ALA A 59 2.52 -15.54 -3.54
CA ALA A 59 2.05 -14.18 -3.28
C ALA A 59 3.02 -13.37 -2.43
N LEU A 60 3.52 -13.95 -1.33
CA LEU A 60 4.47 -13.29 -0.43
C LEU A 60 5.76 -12.90 -1.15
N LYS A 61 6.38 -13.87 -1.86
CA LYS A 61 7.62 -13.62 -2.61
C LYS A 61 7.43 -12.55 -3.68
N ASN A 62 6.33 -12.60 -4.42
CA ASN A 62 6.02 -11.60 -5.45
C ASN A 62 5.79 -10.21 -4.84
N TYR A 63 5.09 -10.17 -3.70
CA TYR A 63 4.82 -8.95 -2.97
C TYR A 63 6.10 -8.32 -2.42
N GLU A 64 6.99 -9.08 -1.80
CA GLU A 64 8.28 -8.58 -1.30
C GLU A 64 9.13 -7.98 -2.43
N GLN A 65 9.21 -8.69 -3.57
CA GLN A 65 9.94 -8.18 -4.74
C GLN A 65 9.31 -6.92 -5.31
N TRP A 66 7.98 -6.84 -5.33
CA TRP A 66 7.27 -5.64 -5.78
C TRP A 66 7.47 -4.48 -4.81
N LEU A 67 7.32 -4.70 -3.49
CA LEU A 67 7.42 -3.68 -2.46
C LEU A 67 8.79 -3.03 -2.45
N LEU A 68 9.86 -3.84 -2.51
CA LEU A 68 11.23 -3.34 -2.59
C LEU A 68 11.47 -2.46 -3.83
N LYS A 69 10.89 -2.84 -4.99
CA LYS A 69 10.98 -2.02 -6.20
C LYS A 69 10.15 -0.74 -6.08
N TRP A 70 8.98 -0.83 -5.46
CA TRP A 70 8.09 0.31 -5.26
C TRP A 70 8.72 1.36 -4.32
N MET A 71 9.33 0.93 -3.22
CA MET A 71 10.04 1.81 -2.28
C MET A 71 11.19 2.55 -2.97
N LYS A 72 12.05 1.82 -3.71
CA LYS A 72 13.16 2.43 -4.45
C LYS A 72 12.71 3.53 -5.42
N ARG A 73 11.66 3.27 -6.20
CA ARG A 73 11.11 4.28 -7.12
C ARG A 73 10.60 5.53 -6.39
N LYS A 74 9.94 5.34 -5.24
CA LYS A 74 9.41 6.46 -4.43
C LYS A 74 10.53 7.31 -3.84
N ASP A 75 11.64 6.69 -3.45
CA ASP A 75 12.82 7.42 -2.97
C ASP A 75 13.50 8.21 -4.09
N GLU A 76 13.59 7.64 -5.30
CA GLU A 76 14.14 8.34 -6.48
C GLU A 76 13.30 9.57 -6.86
N HIS A 77 11.97 9.46 -6.87
CA HIS A 77 11.08 10.60 -7.20
C HIS A 77 11.11 11.71 -6.15
N LYS A 78 11.41 11.40 -4.88
CA LYS A 78 11.61 12.42 -3.84
C LYS A 78 12.86 13.28 -4.12
N ASN A 79 13.88 12.72 -4.76
CA ASN A 79 15.17 13.38 -4.99
C ASN A 79 15.18 14.26 -6.26
N GLU A 80 14.16 14.17 -7.12
CA GLU A 80 14.03 14.95 -8.35
C GLU A 80 13.21 16.25 -8.17
N THR A 81 12.62 16.47 -6.99
CA THR A 81 11.72 17.62 -6.71
C THR A 81 12.37 18.68 -5.82
N ILE A 82 13.66 18.98 -6.02
CA ILE A 82 14.39 20.07 -5.33
C ILE A 82 14.65 21.23 -6.29
#